data_AF-A0A2E3Y6X6-F1
#
_entry.id   AF-A0A2E3Y6X6-F1
#
_cell.length_a   1.000
_cell.length_b   1.000
_cell.length_c   1.000
_cell.angle_alpha   90.00
_cell.angle_beta   90.00
_cell.angle_gamma   90.00
#
_symmetry.space_group_name_H-M   'P 1'
#
loop_
_entity.id
_entity.type
_entity.pdbx_description
1 polymer ?
#
loop_
_entity_poly.entity_id
_entity_poly.type
_entity_poly.pdbx_seq_one_letter_code
_entity_poly.pdbx_strand_id
1 'polypeptide(L)' 'MESLEDWIIIGKYDGSVFAEMAKDILIENEIPCYTKGDFFSTAYNINALSMPGGSVKLYIPKAFKAKAEELIKDIIPSNE' A
#
# COMPACT_ATOMS: atom_id res chain seq x y z
N MET A 1 0.45 -17.18 20.36
CA MET A 1 -0.02 -17.24 18.96
C MET A 1 -0.56 -15.85 18.66
N GLU A 2 0.28 -14.95 18.16
CA GLU A 2 -0.16 -13.61 17.75
C GLU A 2 -1.01 -13.81 16.49
N SER A 3 -2.29 -13.46 16.58
CA SER A 3 -3.24 -13.65 15.49
C SER A 3 -2.93 -12.70 14.35
N LEU A 4 -2.86 -13.25 13.13
CA LEU A 4 -2.78 -12.55 11.84
C LEU A 4 -4.03 -11.68 11.53
N GLU A 5 -4.86 -11.37 12.52
CA GLU A 5 -6.26 -10.93 12.34
C GLU A 5 -6.46 -9.42 12.28
N ASP A 6 -5.46 -8.60 12.58
CA ASP A 6 -5.60 -7.14 12.60
C ASP A 6 -4.73 -6.46 11.53
N TRP A 7 -4.76 -6.95 10.28
CA TRP A 7 -4.23 -6.16 9.17
C TRP A 7 -5.27 -5.13 8.72
N ILE A 8 -4.91 -3.86 8.74
CA ILE A 8 -5.79 -2.74 8.39
C ILE A 8 -5.32 -2.09 7.09
N ILE A 9 -6.26 -1.49 6.37
CA ILE A 9 -5.96 -0.64 5.21
C ILE A 9 -5.61 0.75 5.72
N ILE A 10 -4.47 1.28 5.29
CA ILE A 10 -4.00 2.62 5.68
C ILE A 10 -3.89 3.58 4.50
N GLY A 11 -3.98 3.07 3.27
CA GLY A 11 -3.97 3.87 2.06
C GLY A 11 -4.61 3.16 0.88
N LYS A 12 -5.28 3.92 0.03
CA LYS A 12 -5.74 3.51 -1.30
C LYS A 12 -5.11 4.45 -2.31
N TYR A 13 -4.47 3.89 -3.32
CA TYR A 13 -3.71 4.62 -4.32
C TYR A 13 -4.23 4.30 -5.71
N ASP A 14 -4.30 5.32 -6.57
CA ASP A 14 -4.53 5.16 -7.99
C ASP A 14 -3.20 4.82 -8.68
N GLY A 15 -3.07 3.56 -9.10
CA GLY A 15 -1.83 3.03 -9.64
C GLY A 15 -0.82 2.53 -8.59
N SER A 16 0.20 1.82 -9.07
CA SER A 16 1.15 1.11 -8.22
C SER A 16 2.30 1.97 -7.70
N VAL A 17 2.63 3.08 -8.37
CA VAL A 17 3.83 3.88 -8.05
C VAL A 17 3.74 4.48 -6.66
N PHE A 18 2.65 5.19 -6.34
CA PHE A 18 2.45 5.77 -5.00
C PHE A 18 2.29 4.71 -3.91
N ALA A 19 1.67 3.57 -4.25
CA ALA A 19 1.54 2.46 -3.32
C ALA A 19 2.90 1.82 -2.97
N GLU A 20 3.78 1.63 -3.95
CA GLU A 20 5.12 1.10 -3.72
C GLU A 20 6.00 2.10 -2.97
N MET A 21 5.93 3.41 -3.28
CA MET A 21 6.65 4.43 -2.50
C MET A 21 6.24 4.44 -1.02
N ALA A 22 4.94 4.41 -0.73
CA ALA A 22 4.46 4.35 0.65
C ALA A 22 4.89 3.05 1.35
N LYS A 23 4.88 1.92 0.64
CA LYS A 23 5.36 0.63 1.15
C LYS A 23 6.86 0.67 1.46
N ASP A 24 7.69 1.21 0.58
CA ASP A 24 9.14 1.29 0.78
C ASP A 24 9.49 2.07 2.05
N ILE A 25 8.83 3.21 2.28
CA ILE A 25 9.07 4.03 3.49
C ILE A 25 8.66 3.31 4.76
N LEU A 26 7.60 2.51 4.73
CA LEU A 26 7.22 1.66 5.86
C LEU A 26 8.26 0.56 6.10
N ILE A 27 8.77 -0.08 5.05
CA ILE A 27 9.82 -1.11 5.15
C ILE A 27 11.11 -0.52 5.74
N GLU A 28 11.53 0.65 5.28
CA GLU A 28 12.71 1.37 5.80
C GLU A 28 12.59 1.71 7.29
N ASN A 29 11.35 1.85 7.79
CA ASN A 29 11.04 2.12 9.19
C ASN A 29 10.67 0.88 10.02
N GLU A 30 10.99 -0.31 9.48
CA GLU A 30 10.77 -1.62 10.09
C GLU A 30 9.28 -1.93 10.36
N ILE A 31 8.37 -1.37 9.56
CA ILE A 31 6.94 -1.61 9.64
C ILE A 31 6.56 -2.68 8.61
N PRO A 32 6.06 -3.85 9.03
CA PRO A 32 5.55 -4.85 8.10
C PRO A 32 4.39 -4.30 7.28
N CYS A 33 4.44 -4.45 5.95
CA CYS A 33 3.40 -3.95 5.07
C CYS A 33 3.28 -4.80 3.80
N TYR A 34 2.12 -4.75 3.13
CA TYR A 34 1.95 -5.30 1.79
C TYR A 34 0.92 -4.52 0.99
N THR A 35 1.09 -4.51 -0.33
CA THR A 35 0.15 -3.91 -1.28
C THR A 35 -0.71 -5.01 -1.92
N LYS A 36 -2.01 -4.75 -2.07
CA LYS A 36 -2.94 -5.60 -2.84
C LYS A 36 -3.72 -4.72 -3.79
N GLY A 37 -3.40 -4.83 -5.07
CA GLY A 37 -4.13 -4.16 -6.15
C GLY A 37 -5.08 -5.09 -6.87
N ASP A 38 -6.11 -4.51 -7.49
CA ASP A 38 -6.98 -5.18 -8.46
C ASP A 38 -6.27 -5.34 -9.83
N PHE A 39 -4.99 -5.69 -9.78
CA PHE A 39 -4.14 -5.80 -10.94
C PHE A 39 -4.32 -7.15 -11.60
N PHE A 40 -4.84 -7.18 -12.82
CA PHE A 40 -4.81 -8.38 -13.63
C PHE A 40 -3.34 -8.70 -13.99
N SER A 41 -2.72 -9.60 -13.23
CA SER A 41 -1.39 -10.13 -13.58
C SER A 41 -1.55 -11.07 -14.77
N THR A 42 -1.45 -10.56 -15.99
CA THR A 42 -1.23 -11.43 -17.14
C THR A 42 0.20 -11.97 -17.06
N ALA A 43 0.39 -13.29 -17.23
CA ALA A 43 1.70 -13.95 -17.26
C ALA A 43 2.63 -13.44 -18.40
N TYR A 44 2.13 -12.57 -19.26
CA TYR A 44 2.90 -11.78 -20.21
C TYR A 44 3.12 -10.41 -19.59
N ASN A 45 4.39 -10.06 -19.43
CA ASN A 45 4.99 -8.86 -18.81
C ASN A 45 4.50 -7.51 -19.39
N ILE A 46 3.20 -7.34 -19.57
CA ILE A 46 2.54 -6.08 -19.92
C ILE A 46 2.27 -5.43 -18.57
N ASN A 47 3.07 -4.40 -18.26
CA ASN A 47 2.87 -3.56 -17.11
C ASN A 47 1.47 -2.91 -17.20
N ALA A 48 0.43 -3.58 -16.69
CA ALA A 48 -0.85 -2.94 -16.40
C ALA A 48 -0.73 -1.86 -15.30
N LEU A 49 0.50 -1.53 -14.86
CA LEU A 49 0.84 -0.53 -13.82
C LEU A 49 0.43 0.87 -14.25
N SER A 50 0.23 1.06 -15.56
CA SER A 50 -0.23 2.29 -16.18
C SER A 50 -1.69 2.29 -16.58
N MET A 51 -2.48 1.24 -16.28
CA MET A 51 -3.87 1.19 -16.70
C MET A 51 -4.72 2.13 -15.82
N PRO A 52 -5.29 3.21 -16.38
CA PRO A 52 -6.14 4.12 -15.62
C PRO A 52 -7.34 3.36 -15.05
N GLY A 53 -7.52 3.38 -13.74
CA GLY A 53 -8.64 2.74 -13.04
C GLY A 53 -8.29 1.55 -12.14
N GLY A 54 -7.02 1.13 -12.06
CA GLY A 54 -6.58 0.15 -11.07
C GLY A 54 -6.33 0.78 -9.69
N SER A 55 -7.02 0.30 -8.66
CA SER A 55 -6.77 0.76 -7.28
C SER A 55 -5.91 -0.23 -6.50
N VAL A 56 -4.92 0.30 -5.77
CA VAL A 56 -4.02 -0.47 -4.91
C VAL A 56 -4.27 -0.12 -3.45
N LYS A 57 -4.48 -1.12 -2.60
CA LYS A 57 -4.66 -0.96 -1.16
C LYS A 57 -3.36 -1.35 -0.43
N LEU A 58 -2.94 -0.52 0.51
CA LEU A 58 -1.79 -0.78 1.38
C LEU A 58 -2.28 -1.27 2.75
N TYR A 59 -1.74 -2.40 3.18
CA TYR A 59 -2.08 -3.06 4.43
C TYR A 59 -0.89 -3.06 5.39
N ILE A 60 -1.19 -2.89 6.68
CA ILE A 60 -0.22 -3.00 7.78
C ILE A 60 -0.85 -3.72 8.98
N PRO A 61 -0.07 -4.29 9.91
CA PRO A 61 -0.60 -4.69 11.20
C PRO A 61 -1.06 -3.46 11.99
N LYS A 62 -2.26 -3.53 12.57
CA LYS A 62 -2.90 -2.46 13.34
C LYS A 62 -2.04 -1.91 14.47
N ALA A 63 -1.15 -2.73 15.03
CA ALA A 63 -0.18 -2.31 16.04
C ALA A 63 0.69 -1.12 15.58
N PHE A 64 0.92 -0.97 14.28
CA PHE A 64 1.75 0.09 13.70
C PHE A 64 0.96 1.26 13.13
N LYS A 65 -0.38 1.31 13.33
CA LYS A 65 -1.26 2.30 12.71
C LYS A 65 -0.75 3.73 12.88
N ALA A 66 -0.58 4.18 14.12
CA ALA A 66 -0.20 5.57 14.41
C ALA A 66 1.13 5.94 13.76
N LYS A 67 2.16 5.09 13.92
CA LYS A 67 3.49 5.32 13.34
C LYS A 67 3.43 5.35 11.80
N ALA A 68 2.68 4.45 11.19
CA ALA A 68 2.55 4.39 9.74
C ALA A 68 1.81 5.60 9.17
N GLU A 69 0.72 6.04 9.82
CA GLU A 69 -0.05 7.24 9.40
C GLU A 69 0.85 8.48 9.44
N GLU A 70 1.68 8.62 10.47
CA GLU A 70 2.62 9.75 10.57
C GLU A 70 3.71 9.75 9.48
N LEU A 71 4.19 8.57 9.08
CA LEU A 71 5.26 8.44 8.08
C LEU A 71 4.79 8.68 6.65
N ILE A 72 3.57 8.24 6.32
CA ILE A 72 3.07 8.30 4.94
C ILE A 72 2.13 9.48 4.69
N LYS A 73 1.81 10.30 5.70
CA LYS A 73 0.91 11.47 5.59
C LYS A 73 1.32 12.43 4.46
N ASP A 74 2.61 12.59 4.23
CA ASP A 74 3.18 13.52 3.23
C ASP A 74 3.18 12.93 1.81
N ILE A 75 2.80 11.66 1.67
CA ILE A 75 2.86 10.87 0.42
C ILE A 75 1.45 10.56 -0.08
N ILE A 76 0.43 10.75 0.76
CA ILE A 76 -0.96 10.64 0.34
C ILE A 76 -1.18 11.75 -0.70
N PRO A 77 -1.39 11.42 -2.00
CA PRO A 77 -1.90 12.42 -2.91
C PRO A 77 -3.25 12.86 -2.35
N SER A 78 -3.33 14.14 -1.96
CA SER A 78 -4.55 14.75 -1.45
C SER A 78 -5.70 14.43 -2.39
N ASN A 79 -6.63 13.62 -1.93
CA ASN A 79 -7.89 13.40 -2.62
C ASN A 79 -8.92 14.31 -1.97
N GLU A 80 -8.90 15.59 -2.35
CA GLU A 80 -10.10 16.43 -2.30
C GLU A 80 -10.77 16.40 -3.67
#